data_AF-A0AAN8BH29-F1
#
_entry.id   AF-A0AAN8BH29-F1
#
_cell.length_a   1.000
_cell.length_b   1.000
_cell.length_c   1.000
_cell.angle_alpha   90.00
_cell.angle_beta   90.00
_cell.angle_gamma   90.00
#
_symmetry.space_group_name_H-M   'P 1'
#
loop_
_entity.id
_entity.type
_entity.pdbx_description
1 polymer ?
#
loop_
_entity_poly.entity_id
_entity_poly.type
_entity_poly.pdbx_seq_one_letter_code
_entity_poly.pdbx_strand_id
1 'polypeptide(L)'
;MLEGETQKMKDTCEELGCPEDKVQQWVNDVRDWATNDSNKIRQLRRKRLREEKTKLLEAIRQYNTGQPPETEIQEEEVERRLSAEQQTTDSLIWPWEVQSDESVSILAQKKVFDAYMGKRRLVEERAIIVREMRQHCLYLRSQADKIRMQMQHVSCGGHSGKFHDTISQILLNIHSVY
;
A
#
# COMPACT_ATOMS: atom_id res chain seq x y z
N MET A 1 21.99 -5.81 9.17
CA MET A 1 20.85 -5.81 8.22
C MET A 1 20.32 -4.40 7.97
N LEU A 2 19.77 -3.70 8.98
CA LEU A 2 19.35 -2.29 8.85
C LEU A 2 20.47 -1.32 8.46
N GLU A 3 21.68 -1.50 9.02
CA GLU A 3 22.85 -0.68 8.68
C GLU A 3 23.29 -0.87 7.22
N GLY A 4 23.23 -2.11 6.72
CA GLY A 4 23.55 -2.43 5.31
C GLY A 4 22.56 -1.83 4.32
N GLU A 5 21.26 -1.84 4.63
CA GLU A 5 20.23 -1.17 3.80
C GLU A 5 20.31 0.35 3.90
N THR A 6 20.73 0.88 5.05
CA THR A 6 20.97 2.32 5.22
C THR A 6 22.16 2.79 4.38
N GLN A 7 23.24 1.99 4.33
CA GLN A 7 24.38 2.27 3.49
C GLN A 7 24.02 2.18 2.00
N LYS A 8 23.33 1.10 1.61
CA LYS A 8 22.85 0.92 0.22
C LYS A 8 21.97 2.06 -0.27
N MET A 9 21.07 2.59 0.58
CA MET A 9 20.25 3.75 0.24
C MET A 9 21.10 5.00 0.03
N LYS A 10 22.12 5.24 0.89
CA LYS A 10 23.06 6.36 0.74
C LYS A 10 23.89 6.22 -0.53
N ASP A 11 24.44 5.03 -0.79
CA ASP A 11 25.22 4.73 -2.00
C ASP A 11 24.38 4.98 -3.26
N THR A 12 23.11 4.59 -3.25
CA THR A 12 22.18 4.81 -4.38
C THR A 12 21.83 6.31 -4.56
N CYS A 13 21.73 7.07 -3.47
CA CYS A 13 21.54 8.52 -3.50
C CYS A 13 22.78 9.23 -4.05
N GLU A 14 23.98 8.82 -3.61
CA GLU A 14 25.26 9.38 -4.07
C GLU A 14 25.53 9.05 -5.55
N GLU A 15 25.29 7.80 -5.98
CA GLU A 15 25.44 7.35 -7.37
C GLU A 15 24.53 8.14 -8.33
N LEU A 16 23.31 8.48 -7.89
CA LEU A 16 22.30 9.15 -8.71
C LEU A 16 22.26 10.67 -8.50
N GLY A 17 23.16 11.22 -7.69
CA GLY A 17 23.20 12.66 -7.38
C GLY A 17 21.91 13.18 -6.73
N CYS A 18 21.19 12.32 -6.00
CA CYS A 18 19.89 12.62 -5.41
C CYS A 18 20.04 12.87 -3.90
N PRO A 19 19.83 14.11 -3.42
CA PRO A 19 19.92 14.43 -1.99
C PRO A 19 18.85 13.70 -1.15
N GLU A 20 19.20 13.23 0.06
CA GLU A 20 18.28 12.49 0.94
C GLU A 20 17.03 13.31 1.34
N ASP A 21 17.15 14.64 1.43
CA ASP A 21 16.04 15.58 1.67
C ASP A 21 15.03 15.60 0.51
N LYS A 22 15.49 15.45 -0.73
CA LYS A 22 14.60 15.33 -1.90
C LYS A 22 13.78 14.04 -1.86
N VAL A 23 14.41 12.93 -1.46
CA VAL A 23 13.71 11.65 -1.28
C VAL A 23 12.65 11.77 -0.18
N GLN A 24 12.99 12.43 0.93
CA GLN A 24 12.08 12.64 2.03
C GLN A 24 10.88 13.53 1.63
N GLN A 25 11.12 14.54 0.80
CA GLN A 25 10.08 15.37 0.20
C GLN A 25 9.14 14.53 -0.67
N TRP A 26 9.67 13.72 -1.60
CA TRP A 26 8.85 12.85 -2.45
C TRP A 26 7.99 11.88 -1.65
N VAL A 27 8.53 11.34 -0.56
CA VAL A 27 7.79 10.45 0.35
C VAL A 27 6.63 11.18 1.02
N ASN A 28 6.81 12.46 1.38
CA ASN A 28 5.74 13.28 1.95
C ASN A 28 4.70 13.63 0.89
N ASP A 29 5.13 14.01 -0.31
CA ASP A 29 4.24 14.32 -1.43
C ASP A 29 3.37 13.11 -1.81
N VAL A 30 3.97 11.91 -1.88
CA VAL A 30 3.25 10.66 -2.15
C VAL A 30 2.28 10.32 -1.01
N ARG A 31 2.67 10.57 0.24
CA ARG A 31 1.81 10.35 1.40
C ARG A 31 0.61 11.29 1.38
N ASP A 32 0.83 12.57 1.16
CA ASP A 32 -0.21 13.60 1.10
C ASP A 32 -1.14 13.38 -0.10
N TRP A 33 -0.58 12.98 -1.25
CA TRP A 33 -1.38 12.53 -2.39
C TRP A 33 -2.26 11.34 -2.03
N ALA A 34 -1.70 10.31 -1.38
CA ALA A 34 -2.44 9.10 -1.02
C ALA A 34 -3.56 9.37 0.00
N THR A 35 -3.32 10.24 0.98
CA THR A 35 -4.27 10.53 2.08
C THR A 35 -5.33 11.56 1.71
N ASN A 36 -4.96 12.64 1.02
CA ASN A 36 -5.86 13.80 0.85
C ASN A 36 -6.41 13.92 -0.57
N ASP A 37 -5.68 13.46 -1.58
CA ASP A 37 -5.92 13.90 -2.95
C ASP A 37 -6.21 12.77 -3.94
N SER A 38 -5.87 11.52 -3.63
CA SER A 38 -5.95 10.41 -4.58
C SER A 38 -7.38 10.19 -5.11
N ASN A 39 -8.37 10.11 -4.21
CA ASN A 39 -9.77 9.91 -4.60
C ASN A 39 -10.44 11.20 -5.09
N LYS A 40 -10.09 12.35 -4.49
CA LYS A 40 -10.66 13.65 -4.83
C LYS A 40 -10.18 14.13 -6.21
N ILE A 41 -8.89 14.03 -6.51
CA ILE A 41 -8.30 14.32 -7.82
C ILE A 41 -8.85 13.36 -8.87
N ARG A 42 -8.91 12.04 -8.59
CA ARG A 42 -9.55 11.09 -9.51
C ARG A 42 -11.00 11.47 -9.80
N GLN A 43 -11.77 11.82 -8.78
CA GLN A 43 -13.15 12.25 -8.95
C GLN A 43 -13.27 13.53 -9.77
N LEU A 44 -12.42 14.53 -9.52
CA LEU A 44 -12.40 15.79 -10.28
C LEU A 44 -11.99 15.59 -11.74
N ARG A 45 -10.99 14.74 -12.00
CA ARG A 45 -10.57 14.37 -13.37
C ARG A 45 -11.68 13.63 -14.10
N ARG A 46 -12.30 12.62 -13.47
CA ARG A 46 -13.47 11.92 -14.02
C ARG A 46 -14.63 12.86 -14.29
N LYS A 47 -14.85 13.85 -13.42
CA LYS A 47 -15.89 14.87 -13.61
C LYS A 47 -15.58 15.74 -14.84
N ARG A 48 -14.38 16.30 -14.92
CA ARG A 48 -13.94 17.11 -16.07
C ARG A 48 -14.02 16.33 -17.38
N LEU A 49 -13.57 15.09 -17.39
CA LEU A 49 -13.59 14.24 -18.57
C LEU A 49 -15.01 13.89 -19.02
N ARG A 50 -15.96 13.69 -18.08
CA ARG A 50 -17.39 13.57 -18.41
C ARG A 50 -17.94 14.86 -19.02
N GLU A 51 -17.59 16.02 -18.47
CA GLU A 51 -18.03 17.33 -18.98
C GLU A 51 -17.48 17.61 -20.40
N GLU A 52 -16.24 17.23 -20.67
CA GLU A 52 -15.63 17.33 -22.01
C GLU A 52 -16.29 16.35 -22.98
N LYS A 53 -16.55 15.11 -22.56
CA LYS A 53 -17.30 14.13 -23.36
C LYS A 53 -18.69 14.65 -23.73
N THR A 54 -19.44 15.21 -22.77
CA THR A 54 -20.79 15.77 -23.05
C THR A 54 -20.72 16.95 -24.01
N LYS A 55 -19.76 17.86 -23.83
CA LYS A 55 -19.57 19.00 -24.75
C LYS A 55 -19.25 18.55 -26.17
N LEU A 56 -18.41 17.52 -26.31
CA LEU A 56 -18.08 16.95 -27.61
C LEU A 56 -19.29 16.34 -28.30
N LEU A 57 -20.12 15.57 -27.57
CA LEU A 57 -21.34 14.99 -28.12
C LEU A 57 -22.36 16.07 -28.51
N GLU A 58 -22.52 17.11 -27.69
CA GLU A 58 -23.37 18.26 -28.03
C GLU A 58 -22.88 19.00 -29.28
N ALA A 59 -21.56 19.21 -29.43
CA ALA A 59 -20.98 19.82 -30.61
C ALA A 59 -21.19 18.96 -31.86
N ILE A 60 -21.10 17.63 -31.74
CA ILE A 60 -21.40 16.68 -32.83
C ILE A 60 -22.87 16.78 -33.25
N ARG A 61 -23.81 16.81 -32.29
CA ARG A 61 -25.25 16.99 -32.60
C ARG A 61 -25.53 18.29 -33.33
N GLN A 62 -24.91 19.38 -32.90
CA GLN A 62 -25.05 20.69 -33.55
C GLN A 62 -24.49 20.68 -34.98
N TYR A 63 -23.33 20.03 -35.18
CA TYR A 63 -22.73 19.87 -36.50
C TYR A 63 -23.62 19.05 -37.44
N ASN A 64 -24.14 17.91 -36.96
CA ASN A 64 -24.99 17.01 -37.76
C ASN A 64 -26.31 17.64 -38.19
N THR A 65 -26.82 18.65 -37.47
CA THR A 65 -28.09 19.34 -37.79
C THR A 65 -28.09 20.00 -39.19
N GLY A 66 -26.91 20.31 -39.73
CA GLY A 66 -26.77 20.96 -41.05
C GLY A 66 -26.11 20.10 -42.14
N GLN A 67 -25.87 18.82 -41.88
CA GLN A 67 -25.10 17.95 -42.78
C GLN A 67 -25.98 16.92 -43.50
N PRO A 68 -25.64 16.56 -44.75
CA PRO A 68 -26.21 15.39 -45.43
C PRO A 68 -25.94 14.10 -44.63
N PRO A 69 -26.83 13.09 -44.73
CA PRO A 69 -26.67 11.80 -44.03
C PRO A 69 -25.36 11.06 -44.32
N GLU A 70 -24.74 11.30 -45.49
CA GLU A 70 -23.49 10.67 -45.92
C GLU A 70 -22.24 11.21 -45.18
N THR A 71 -22.34 12.41 -44.61
CA THR A 71 -21.27 13.10 -43.87
C THR A 71 -21.57 13.21 -42.37
N GLU A 72 -22.65 12.58 -41.91
CA GLU A 72 -23.07 12.61 -40.52
C GLU A 72 -22.09 11.83 -39.63
N ILE A 73 -21.67 12.47 -38.52
CA ILE A 73 -20.84 11.81 -37.53
C ILE A 73 -21.75 10.93 -36.66
N GLN A 74 -21.51 9.61 -36.67
CA GLN A 74 -22.28 8.69 -35.83
C GLN A 74 -21.96 8.88 -34.35
N GLU A 75 -22.85 9.57 -33.65
CA GLU A 75 -22.72 9.92 -32.23
C GLU A 75 -22.51 8.69 -31.33
N GLU A 76 -23.28 7.62 -31.57
CA GLU A 76 -23.22 6.37 -30.79
C GLU A 76 -21.86 5.68 -30.89
N GLU A 77 -21.23 5.72 -32.07
CA GLU A 77 -19.91 5.13 -32.28
C GLU A 77 -18.82 5.94 -31.56
N VAL A 78 -18.91 7.27 -31.59
CA VAL A 78 -18.00 8.16 -30.87
C VAL A 78 -18.11 7.93 -29.36
N GLU A 79 -19.33 7.84 -28.84
CA GLU A 79 -19.56 7.55 -27.42
C GLU A 79 -19.00 6.18 -27.02
N ARG A 80 -19.20 5.15 -27.85
CA ARG A 80 -18.69 3.79 -27.61
C ARG A 80 -17.16 3.76 -27.53
N ARG A 81 -16.46 4.42 -28.45
CA ARG A 81 -14.98 4.47 -28.46
C ARG A 81 -14.43 5.24 -27.26
N LEU A 82 -15.00 6.39 -26.93
CA LEU A 82 -14.58 7.18 -25.77
C LEU A 82 -14.80 6.42 -24.46
N SER A 83 -15.89 5.66 -24.35
CA SER A 83 -16.19 4.88 -23.15
C SER A 83 -15.29 3.65 -22.98
N ALA A 84 -14.78 3.08 -24.08
CA ALA A 84 -13.81 1.98 -24.06
C ALA A 84 -12.40 2.46 -23.67
N GLU A 85 -11.95 3.60 -24.23
CA GLU A 85 -10.65 4.22 -23.94
C GLU A 85 -10.56 4.75 -22.49
N GLN A 86 -11.69 5.17 -21.93
CA GLN A 86 -11.83 5.59 -20.54
C GLN A 86 -11.49 4.46 -19.55
N GLN A 87 -11.77 3.20 -19.89
CA GLN A 87 -11.49 2.06 -19.00
C GLN A 87 -10.02 1.63 -19.01
N THR A 88 -9.31 1.87 -20.11
CA THR A 88 -7.91 1.47 -20.28
C THR A 88 -6.92 2.49 -19.71
N THR A 89 -7.25 3.79 -19.77
CA THR A 89 -6.34 4.89 -19.41
C THR A 89 -6.50 5.40 -17.96
N ASP A 90 -7.67 5.24 -17.34
CA ASP A 90 -7.96 5.70 -15.98
C ASP A 90 -7.25 4.87 -14.89
N SER A 91 -6.58 3.78 -15.27
CA SER A 91 -5.78 2.90 -14.39
C SER A 91 -4.26 3.15 -14.44
N LEU A 92 -3.74 3.96 -15.38
CA LEU A 92 -2.30 3.93 -15.67
C LEU A 92 -1.55 5.25 -15.49
N ILE A 93 -2.21 6.42 -15.46
CA ILE A 93 -1.46 7.69 -15.42
C ILE A 93 -1.15 8.09 -13.99
N TRP A 94 0.08 7.84 -13.57
CA TRP A 94 0.57 8.21 -12.24
C TRP A 94 1.00 9.69 -12.18
N PRO A 95 0.89 10.36 -11.02
CA PRO A 95 1.25 11.77 -10.88
C PRO A 95 2.68 12.12 -11.31
N TRP A 96 3.62 11.18 -11.20
CA TRP A 96 5.03 11.38 -11.60
C TRP A 96 5.28 11.22 -13.10
N GLU A 97 4.32 10.75 -13.91
CA GLU A 97 4.40 10.83 -15.38
C GLU A 97 4.17 12.24 -15.92
N VAL A 98 3.73 13.18 -15.08
CA VAL A 98 3.32 14.54 -15.49
C VAL A 98 4.44 15.58 -15.32
N GLN A 99 5.56 15.26 -14.63
CA GLN A 99 6.59 16.24 -14.26
C GLN A 99 7.99 15.98 -14.84
N SER A 100 8.09 15.47 -16.07
CA SER A 100 9.39 15.15 -16.70
C SER A 100 10.11 16.37 -17.31
N ASP A 101 10.47 17.36 -16.49
CA ASP A 101 11.34 18.48 -16.91
C ASP A 101 12.64 18.58 -16.08
N GLU A 102 12.93 17.63 -15.17
CA GLU A 102 14.14 17.66 -14.33
C GLU A 102 15.11 16.47 -14.57
N SER A 103 16.40 16.82 -14.50
CA SER A 103 17.65 16.11 -14.86
C SER A 103 17.90 14.65 -14.42
N VAL A 104 16.95 13.94 -13.80
CA VAL A 104 17.12 12.55 -13.36
C VAL A 104 15.98 11.70 -13.90
N SER A 105 16.31 10.65 -14.66
CA SER A 105 15.31 9.75 -15.22
C SER A 105 14.35 9.22 -14.14
N ILE A 106 13.05 9.13 -14.46
CA ILE A 106 12.00 8.62 -13.56
C ILE A 106 12.38 7.24 -12.98
N LEU A 107 13.08 6.41 -13.77
CA LEU A 107 13.59 5.11 -13.33
C LEU A 107 14.65 5.23 -12.22
N ALA A 108 15.53 6.23 -12.29
CA ALA A 108 16.51 6.51 -11.24
C ALA A 108 15.83 7.03 -9.96
N GLN A 109 14.86 7.94 -10.09
CA GLN A 109 14.07 8.41 -8.94
C GLN A 109 13.30 7.26 -8.27
N LYS A 110 12.69 6.38 -9.07
CA LYS A 110 12.01 5.17 -8.58
C LYS A 110 12.95 4.25 -7.82
N LYS A 111 14.17 4.02 -8.32
CA LYS A 111 15.16 3.19 -7.62
C LYS A 111 15.49 3.73 -6.23
N VAL A 112 15.70 5.04 -6.12
CA VAL A 112 15.98 5.70 -4.82
C VAL A 112 14.77 5.57 -3.89
N PHE A 113 13.57 5.81 -4.41
CA PHE A 113 12.33 5.70 -3.64
C PHE A 113 12.09 4.26 -3.14
N ASP A 114 12.25 3.26 -4.00
CA ASP A 114 12.07 1.85 -3.65
C ASP A 114 13.09 1.42 -2.58
N ALA A 115 14.35 1.87 -2.68
CA ALA A 115 15.38 1.63 -1.66
C ALA A 115 15.02 2.27 -0.30
N TYR A 116 14.55 3.52 -0.31
CA TYR A 116 14.07 4.21 0.89
C TYR A 116 12.87 3.49 1.53
N MET A 117 11.90 3.06 0.72
CA MET A 117 10.71 2.35 1.20
C MET A 117 11.06 0.96 1.77
N GLY A 118 12.05 0.27 1.19
CA GLY A 118 12.59 -0.98 1.75
C GLY A 118 13.17 -0.78 3.15
N LYS A 119 14.02 0.24 3.35
CA LYS A 119 14.56 0.60 4.67
C LYS A 119 13.45 0.90 5.69
N ARG A 120 12.48 1.73 5.30
CA ARG A 120 11.31 2.07 6.13
C ARG A 120 10.55 0.83 6.59
N ARG A 121 10.26 -0.08 5.66
CA ARG A 121 9.53 -1.31 5.93
C ARG A 121 10.26 -2.19 6.94
N LEU A 122 11.58 -2.32 6.82
CA LEU A 122 12.39 -3.07 7.78
C LEU A 122 12.35 -2.47 9.20
N VAL A 123 12.28 -1.14 9.31
CA VAL A 123 12.11 -0.48 10.62
C VAL A 123 10.76 -0.81 11.24
N GLU A 124 9.68 -0.79 10.44
CA GLU A 124 8.33 -1.15 10.87
C GLU A 124 8.24 -2.63 11.28
N GLU A 125 8.77 -3.53 10.46
CA GLU A 125 8.80 -4.98 10.70
C GLU A 125 9.58 -5.33 11.98
N ARG A 126 10.73 -4.69 12.23
CA ARG A 126 11.48 -4.87 13.49
C ARG A 126 10.64 -4.54 14.71
N ALA A 127 9.88 -3.43 14.68
CA ALA A 127 9.03 -3.03 15.79
C ALA A 127 7.84 -3.98 16.00
N ILE A 128 7.29 -4.54 14.92
CA ILE A 128 6.23 -5.55 14.97
C ILE A 128 6.76 -6.84 15.62
N ILE A 129 7.87 -7.37 15.10
CA ILE A 129 8.47 -8.62 15.60
C ILE A 129 8.82 -8.51 17.09
N VAL A 130 9.44 -7.41 17.53
CA VAL A 130 9.78 -7.23 18.96
C VAL A 130 8.51 -7.19 19.83
N ARG A 131 7.42 -6.59 19.35
CA ARG A 131 6.14 -6.57 20.08
C ARG A 131 5.54 -7.98 20.17
N GLU A 132 5.54 -8.73 19.08
CA GLU A 132 5.03 -10.10 19.04
C GLU A 132 5.86 -11.04 19.94
N MET A 133 7.19 -10.96 19.86
CA MET A 133 8.08 -11.73 20.74
C MET A 133 7.81 -11.40 22.21
N ARG A 134 7.63 -10.12 22.55
CA ARG A 134 7.26 -9.72 23.91
C ARG A 134 5.92 -10.32 24.33
N GLN A 135 4.91 -10.31 23.45
CA GLN A 135 3.61 -10.92 23.72
C GLN A 135 3.73 -12.43 23.95
N HIS A 136 4.52 -13.14 23.13
CA HIS A 136 4.78 -14.57 23.30
C HIS A 136 5.47 -14.87 24.64
N CYS A 137 6.47 -14.08 25.03
CA CYS A 137 7.13 -14.24 26.33
C CYS A 137 6.16 -14.03 27.50
N LEU A 138 5.28 -13.02 27.42
CA LEU A 138 4.27 -12.77 28.45
C LEU A 138 3.24 -13.90 28.54
N TYR A 139 2.82 -14.43 27.39
CA TYR A 139 1.92 -15.58 27.32
C TYR A 139 2.53 -16.82 27.98
N LEU A 140 3.75 -17.18 27.60
CA LEU A 140 4.45 -18.34 28.17
C LEU A 140 4.67 -18.19 29.68
N ARG A 141 5.00 -16.98 30.15
CA ARG A 141 5.13 -16.69 31.58
C ARG A 141 3.80 -16.90 32.32
N SER A 142 2.69 -16.41 31.76
CA SER A 142 1.36 -16.65 32.33
C SER A 142 1.01 -18.14 32.38
N GLN A 143 1.36 -18.93 31.36
CA GLN A 143 1.14 -20.38 31.38
C GLN A 143 1.99 -21.08 32.44
N ALA A 144 3.27 -20.70 32.59
CA ALA A 144 4.14 -21.22 33.63
C ALA A 144 3.62 -20.92 35.04
N ASP A 145 3.07 -19.72 35.27
CA ASP A 145 2.48 -19.35 36.55
C ASP A 145 1.19 -20.15 36.84
N LYS A 146 0.36 -20.44 35.83
CA LYS A 146 -0.80 -21.34 35.97
C LYS A 146 -0.38 -22.75 36.37
N ILE A 147 0.64 -23.32 35.72
CA ILE A 147 1.18 -24.63 36.07
C ILE A 147 1.69 -24.62 37.52
N ARG A 148 2.46 -23.60 37.90
CA ARG A 148 2.99 -23.46 39.27
C ARG A 148 1.87 -23.42 40.32
N MET A 149 0.80 -22.68 40.05
CA MET A 149 -0.35 -22.60 40.94
C MET A 149 -1.08 -23.93 41.07
N GLN A 150 -1.25 -24.66 39.96
CA GLN A 150 -1.87 -25.98 39.98
C GLN A 150 -0.98 -27.01 40.70
N MET A 151 0.34 -26.98 40.51
CA MET A 151 1.28 -27.84 41.24
C MET A 151 1.19 -27.62 42.75
N GLN A 152 1.11 -26.35 43.19
CA GLN A 152 0.92 -26.02 44.60
C GLN A 152 -0.42 -26.56 45.13
N HIS A 153 -1.50 -26.44 44.36
CA HIS A 153 -2.81 -26.97 44.72
C HIS A 153 -2.83 -28.52 44.82
N VAL A 154 -2.14 -29.22 43.92
CA VAL A 154 -1.97 -30.69 43.99
C VAL A 154 -1.11 -31.09 45.19
N SER A 155 -0.05 -30.33 45.49
CA SER A 155 0.80 -30.56 46.67
C SER A 155 0.07 -30.35 47.99
N CYS A 156 -1.03 -29.58 48.02
CA CYS A 156 -1.89 -29.36 49.18
C CYS A 156 -3.08 -30.34 49.25
N GLY A 157 -3.09 -31.42 48.45
CA GLY A 157 -4.11 -32.47 48.52
C GLY A 157 -5.30 -32.30 47.55
N GLY A 158 -5.23 -31.39 46.59
CA GLY A 158 -6.25 -31.21 45.56
C GLY A 158 -6.19 -32.28 44.45
N HIS A 159 -7.36 -32.70 43.94
CA HIS A 159 -7.51 -33.75 42.91
C HIS A 159 -6.67 -33.51 41.64
N SER A 160 -5.93 -34.53 41.19
CA SER A 160 -4.92 -34.48 40.10
C SER A 160 -5.46 -34.39 38.67
N GLY A 161 -6.75 -34.67 38.44
CA GLY A 161 -7.32 -34.76 37.08
C GLY A 161 -7.22 -33.46 36.26
N LYS A 162 -7.44 -32.30 36.88
CA LYS A 162 -7.40 -30.99 36.19
C LYS A 162 -6.00 -30.56 35.75
N PHE A 163 -4.96 -31.12 36.35
CA PHE A 163 -3.56 -30.83 36.03
C PHE A 163 -3.15 -31.48 34.70
N HIS A 164 -3.57 -32.72 34.48
CA HIS A 164 -3.26 -33.48 33.27
C HIS A 164 -3.91 -32.86 32.02
N ASP A 165 -5.15 -32.38 32.13
CA ASP A 165 -5.88 -31.75 31.02
C ASP A 165 -5.24 -30.40 30.61
N THR A 166 -4.74 -29.65 31.58
CA THR A 166 -4.09 -28.35 31.33
C THR A 166 -2.73 -28.52 30.64
N ILE A 167 -1.93 -29.51 31.06
CA ILE A 167 -0.66 -29.85 30.41
C ILE A 167 -0.89 -30.32 28.98
N SER A 168 -1.91 -31.16 28.76
CA SER A 168 -2.29 -31.64 27.43
C SER A 168 -2.69 -30.48 26.50
N GLN A 169 -3.47 -29.52 26.99
CA GLN A 169 -3.87 -28.36 26.21
C GLN A 169 -2.70 -27.41 25.88
N ILE A 170 -1.75 -27.23 26.81
CA ILE A 170 -0.56 -26.39 26.58
C ILE A 170 0.38 -27.05 25.56
N LEU A 171 0.60 -28.37 25.66
CA LEU A 171 1.40 -29.12 24.70
C LEU A 171 0.82 -29.08 23.29
N LEU A 172 -0.52 -29.21 23.16
CA LEU A 172 -1.21 -29.04 21.87
C LEU A 172 -1.04 -27.64 21.29
N ASN A 173 -1.11 -26.60 22.12
CA ASN A 173 -0.96 -25.22 21.65
C ASN A 173 0.48 -24.88 21.24
N ILE A 174 1.50 -25.49 21.87
CA ILE A 174 2.91 -25.32 21.47
C ILE A 174 3.17 -26.01 20.13
N HIS A 175 2.60 -27.20 19.91
CA HIS A 175 2.70 -27.93 18.64
C HIS A 175 1.93 -27.29 17.47
N SER A 176 0.97 -26.40 17.75
CA SER A 176 0.22 -25.67 16.72
C SER A 176 0.90 -24.39 16.23
N VAL A 177 1.97 -23.96 16.90
CA VAL A 177 2.70 -22.70 16.63
C VAL A 177 4.03 -22.95 15.87
N TYR A 178 4.42 -24.22 15.68
CA TYR A 178 5.55 -24.67 14.87
C TYR A 178 5.08 -25.66 13.81
#